data_AF-A0A2J6I7V4-F1
#
_entry.id   AF-A0A2J6I7V4-F1
#
_cell.length_a   1.000
_cell.length_b   1.000
_cell.length_c   1.000
_cell.angle_alpha   90.00
_cell.angle_beta   90.00
_cell.angle_gamma   90.00
#
_symmetry.space_group_name_H-M   'P 1'
#
loop_
_entity.id
_entity.type
_entity.pdbx_description
1 polymer ?
#
loop_
_entity_poly.entity_id
_entity_poly.type
_entity_poly.pdbx_seq_one_letter_code
_entity_poly.pdbx_strand_id
1 'polypeptide(L)'
;MKKFFLIAAGIMILAVSCNNQGNDKKSQQRRDTIVKEGVFAMKMNEVKVKDASCDSLADNCAHVLINYPVFTEKSMETANNIISKSIVDLLGQKESDNNLDVEVAANNFIKEYADFKSENPDSQQIWNFRLKSRVSYSDNSKVSILFASEVYS
;
A
#
# COMPACT_ATOMS: atom_id res chain seq x y z
N MET A 1 -58.91 -6.67 -46.99
CA MET A 1 -58.40 -5.30 -47.26
C MET A 1 -58.44 -4.48 -45.97
N LYS A 2 -57.28 -4.19 -45.36
CA LYS A 2 -56.96 -3.20 -44.29
C LYS A 2 -55.46 -3.38 -44.02
N LYS A 3 -54.57 -2.64 -44.70
CA LYS A 3 -53.96 -1.33 -44.38
C LYS A 3 -52.77 -1.41 -43.40
N PHE A 4 -51.74 -0.62 -43.72
CA PHE A 4 -50.50 -0.23 -43.01
C PHE A 4 -49.33 -1.22 -43.12
N PHE A 5 -48.27 -0.99 -43.91
CA PHE A 5 -47.26 0.10 -43.95
C PHE A 5 -46.69 0.45 -42.56
N LEU A 6 -45.46 0.00 -42.25
CA LEU A 6 -44.27 0.86 -42.10
C LEU A 6 -43.03 0.08 -41.60
N ILE A 7 -42.03 0.06 -42.49
CA ILE A 7 -40.57 0.12 -42.32
C ILE A 7 -40.02 0.17 -40.88
N ALA A 8 -39.13 -0.77 -40.57
CA ALA A 8 -37.90 -0.53 -39.81
C ALA A 8 -36.82 -1.48 -40.41
N ALA A 9 -36.00 -1.00 -41.35
CA ALA A 9 -34.73 -0.32 -41.09
C ALA A 9 -33.76 -1.21 -40.30
N GLY A 10 -32.75 -1.69 -41.02
CA GLY A 10 -31.83 -2.73 -40.57
C GLY A 10 -30.97 -2.36 -39.37
N ILE A 11 -30.49 -3.41 -38.71
CA ILE A 11 -29.31 -3.34 -37.86
C ILE A 11 -28.31 -4.32 -38.45
N MET A 12 -27.33 -3.69 -39.11
CA MET A 12 -26.13 -4.26 -39.67
C MET A 12 -25.29 -4.88 -38.55
N ILE A 13 -24.84 -6.11 -38.79
CA ILE A 13 -23.94 -6.87 -37.92
C ILE A 13 -22.58 -6.17 -37.89
N LEU A 14 -22.14 -5.72 -36.71
CA LEU A 14 -20.71 -5.61 -36.35
C LEU A 14 -20.55 -5.96 -34.87
N ALA A 15 -20.58 -7.26 -34.57
CA ALA A 15 -19.97 -7.77 -33.35
C ALA A 15 -18.45 -7.66 -33.51
N VAL A 16 -17.89 -6.50 -33.16
CA VAL A 16 -16.46 -6.37 -32.86
C VAL A 16 -16.25 -7.06 -31.52
N SER A 17 -16.09 -8.38 -31.57
CA SER A 17 -15.63 -9.15 -30.43
C SER A 17 -14.18 -8.75 -30.18
N CYS A 18 -13.95 -7.95 -29.13
CA CYS A 18 -12.62 -7.68 -28.61
C CYS A 18 -12.00 -8.99 -28.10
N ASN A 19 -11.39 -9.75 -29.00
CA ASN A 19 -10.52 -10.86 -28.66
C ASN A 19 -9.17 -10.29 -28.19
N ASN A 20 -9.13 -9.69 -27.00
CA ASN A 20 -7.89 -9.22 -26.38
C ASN A 20 -7.40 -10.27 -25.38
N GLN A 21 -7.13 -11.46 -25.89
CA GLN A 21 -6.47 -12.54 -25.18
C GLN A 21 -5.00 -12.52 -25.62
N GLY A 22 -4.11 -11.90 -24.84
CA GLY A 22 -2.70 -11.97 -25.23
C GLY A 22 -1.64 -11.15 -24.48
N ASN A 23 -1.96 -10.29 -23.51
CA ASN A 23 -0.91 -9.44 -22.92
C ASN A 23 -0.78 -9.42 -21.38
N ASP A 24 -1.67 -10.07 -20.63
CA ASP A 24 -1.60 -9.98 -19.16
C ASP A 24 -0.45 -10.79 -18.56
N LYS A 25 -0.02 -11.88 -19.20
CA LYS A 25 1.10 -12.69 -18.70
C LYS A 25 2.48 -12.01 -18.86
N LYS A 26 2.66 -11.13 -19.85
CA LYS A 26 3.92 -10.39 -20.06
C LYS A 26 4.09 -9.21 -19.10
N SER A 27 2.99 -8.58 -18.66
CA SER A 27 3.03 -7.46 -17.71
C SER A 27 3.27 -7.91 -16.27
N GLN A 28 2.90 -9.15 -15.94
CA GLN A 28 3.13 -9.74 -14.62
C GLN A 28 4.54 -10.31 -14.50
N GLN A 29 5.07 -10.96 -15.54
CA GLN A 29 6.43 -11.51 -15.56
C GLN A 29 7.54 -10.43 -15.51
N ARG A 30 7.26 -9.17 -15.90
CA ARG A 30 8.20 -8.04 -15.71
C ARG A 30 8.23 -7.49 -14.28
N ARG A 31 7.14 -7.63 -13.51
CA ARG A 31 7.01 -7.06 -12.15
C ARG A 31 7.74 -7.86 -11.08
N ASP A 32 8.04 -9.13 -11.36
CA ASP A 32 8.69 -10.06 -10.43
C ASP A 32 10.16 -10.33 -10.78
N THR A 33 10.77 -9.47 -11.62
CA THR A 33 12.23 -9.47 -11.75
C THR A 33 12.78 -8.97 -10.42
N ILE A 34 13.20 -9.91 -9.57
CA ILE A 34 14.07 -9.64 -8.42
C ILE A 34 15.20 -8.76 -8.95
N VAL A 35 15.25 -7.50 -8.50
CA VAL A 35 16.33 -6.56 -8.80
C VAL A 35 17.60 -7.24 -8.32
N LYS A 36 18.33 -7.85 -9.26
CA LYS A 36 19.34 -8.86 -8.91
C LYS A 36 20.61 -8.27 -8.31
N GLU A 37 20.72 -6.94 -8.29
CA GLU A 37 21.68 -6.13 -7.55
C GLU A 37 21.16 -4.70 -7.69
N GLY A 38 20.57 -4.14 -6.62
CA GLY A 38 20.23 -2.72 -6.61
C GLY A 38 21.52 -1.91 -6.71
N VAL A 39 21.52 -0.82 -7.48
CA VAL A 39 22.71 0.06 -7.60
C VAL A 39 23.07 0.66 -6.24
N PHE A 40 22.05 0.89 -5.41
CA PHE A 40 22.21 1.51 -4.10
C PHE A 40 22.19 0.48 -2.98
N ALA A 41 23.11 0.62 -2.03
CA ALA A 41 23.12 -0.17 -0.82
C ALA A 41 21.91 0.21 0.07
N MET A 42 21.20 -0.82 0.54
CA MET A 42 20.03 -0.66 1.39
C MET A 42 19.90 -1.79 2.40
N LYS A 43 19.15 -1.52 3.47
CA LYS A 43 18.66 -2.52 4.41
C LYS A 43 17.14 -2.45 4.49
N MET A 44 16.50 -3.57 4.78
CA MET A 44 15.09 -3.55 5.18
C MET A 44 15.01 -3.16 6.65
N ASN A 45 14.24 -2.12 6.95
CA ASN A 45 13.82 -1.79 8.30
C ASN A 45 12.46 -2.40 8.59
N GLU A 46 12.23 -2.77 9.84
CA GLU A 46 10.98 -3.34 10.30
C GLU A 46 10.50 -2.58 11.55
N VAL A 47 9.24 -2.16 11.53
CA VAL A 47 8.55 -1.56 12.67
C VAL A 47 7.39 -2.47 13.06
N LYS A 48 7.35 -2.84 14.34
CA LYS A 48 6.32 -3.68 14.94
C LYS A 48 5.83 -3.04 16.22
N VAL A 49 4.59 -2.55 16.21
CA VAL A 49 3.94 -1.98 17.39
C VAL A 49 2.63 -2.72 17.61
N LYS A 50 2.29 -3.00 18.85
CA LYS A 50 1.02 -3.64 19.24
C LYS A 50 0.44 -2.94 20.45
N ASP A 51 -0.87 -3.00 20.58
CA ASP A 51 -1.54 -2.59 21.80
C ASP A 51 -1.06 -3.43 23.01
N ALA A 52 -1.07 -2.83 24.20
CA ALA A 52 -0.58 -3.47 25.42
C ALA A 52 -1.40 -4.71 25.83
N SER A 53 -2.67 -4.79 25.43
CA SER A 53 -3.53 -5.94 25.69
C SER A 53 -3.28 -7.13 24.73
N CYS A 54 -2.40 -6.96 23.74
CA CYS A 54 -2.06 -8.01 22.78
C CYS A 54 -0.98 -8.95 23.32
N ASP A 55 -1.27 -10.25 23.37
CA ASP A 55 -0.24 -11.27 23.61
C ASP A 55 0.65 -11.47 22.37
N SER A 56 0.06 -11.47 21.17
CA SER A 56 0.79 -11.60 19.90
C SER A 56 0.32 -10.62 18.81
N LEU A 57 1.08 -10.56 17.71
CA LEU A 57 0.74 -9.79 16.49
C LEU A 57 -0.18 -10.58 15.53
N ALA A 58 -0.53 -11.82 15.89
CA ALA A 58 -1.40 -12.70 15.11
C ALA A 58 -2.85 -12.72 15.61
N ASP A 59 -3.10 -12.14 16.79
CA ASP A 59 -4.41 -12.12 17.43
C ASP A 59 -5.32 -11.04 16.82
N ASN A 60 -6.63 -11.14 17.12
CA ASN A 60 -7.63 -10.11 16.84
C ASN A 60 -7.38 -8.88 17.74
N CYS A 61 -6.27 -8.19 17.53
CA CYS A 61 -5.81 -7.12 18.39
C CYS A 61 -5.10 -6.04 17.57
N ALA A 62 -5.09 -4.81 18.07
CA ALA A 62 -4.60 -3.69 17.29
C ALA A 62 -3.08 -3.72 17.14
N HIS A 63 -2.60 -3.58 15.91
CA HIS A 63 -1.17 -3.63 15.62
C HIS A 63 -0.76 -2.89 14.34
N VAL A 64 0.52 -2.55 14.28
CA VAL A 64 1.20 -1.95 13.14
C VAL A 64 2.41 -2.81 12.76
N LEU A 65 2.46 -3.25 11.50
CA LEU A 65 3.57 -4.02 10.93
C LEU A 65 4.06 -3.36 9.64
N ILE A 66 5.26 -2.81 9.65
CA ILE A 66 5.80 -2.05 8.50
C ILE A 66 7.16 -2.63 8.14
N ASN A 67 7.33 -2.99 6.87
CA ASN A 67 8.60 -3.44 6.30
C ASN A 67 8.98 -2.55 5.11
N TYR A 68 10.10 -1.83 5.22
CA TYR A 68 10.49 -0.85 4.23
C TYR A 68 12.00 -0.70 4.00
N PRO A 69 12.45 -0.38 2.78
CA PRO A 69 13.85 -0.19 2.50
C PRO A 69 14.34 1.14 3.05
N VAL A 70 15.56 1.13 3.60
CA VAL A 70 16.33 2.30 4.01
C VAL A 70 17.67 2.24 3.29
N PHE A 71 17.91 3.21 2.42
CA PHE A 71 19.18 3.35 1.70
C PHE A 71 20.26 3.85 2.65
N THR A 72 21.45 3.25 2.59
CA THR A 72 22.56 3.59 3.49
C THR A 72 23.44 4.71 2.97
N GLU A 73 23.33 5.01 1.68
CA GLU A 73 24.12 6.06 1.04
C GLU A 73 23.53 7.45 1.31
N LYS A 74 24.40 8.43 1.60
CA LYS A 74 23.99 9.81 1.88
C LYS A 74 23.27 10.47 0.70
N SER A 75 23.63 10.11 -0.54
CA SER A 75 22.96 10.57 -1.76
C SER A 75 21.47 10.19 -1.81
N MET A 76 21.05 9.17 -1.05
CA MET A 76 19.70 8.64 -1.03
C MET A 76 18.87 9.13 0.17
N GLU A 77 19.37 10.09 0.95
CA GLU A 77 18.66 10.66 2.10
C GLU A 77 17.29 11.23 1.72
N THR A 78 17.19 11.91 0.58
CA THR A 78 15.90 12.40 0.06
C THR A 78 14.92 11.27 -0.22
N ALA A 79 15.39 10.14 -0.77
CA ALA A 79 14.54 8.98 -1.01
C ALA A 79 14.05 8.37 0.31
N ASN A 80 14.93 8.26 1.31
CA ASN A 80 14.54 7.80 2.65
C ASN A 80 13.47 8.70 3.27
N ASN A 81 13.61 10.02 3.17
CA ASN A 81 12.63 10.97 3.67
C ASN A 81 11.27 10.84 2.96
N ILE A 82 11.27 10.65 1.64
CA ILE A 82 10.04 10.41 0.86
C ILE A 82 9.37 9.09 1.28
N ILE A 83 10.16 8.03 1.50
CA ILE A 83 9.63 6.73 1.94
C ILE A 83 9.00 6.87 3.32
N SER A 84 9.73 7.43 4.29
CA SER A 84 9.22 7.63 5.65
C SER A 84 7.97 8.50 5.66
N LYS A 85 7.98 9.62 4.93
CA LYS A 85 6.82 10.49 4.79
C LYS A 85 5.61 9.77 4.21
N SER A 86 5.79 9.01 3.14
CA SER A 86 4.70 8.25 2.52
C SER A 86 4.08 7.25 3.50
N ILE A 87 4.90 6.62 4.35
CA ILE A 87 4.43 5.68 5.36
C ILE A 87 3.65 6.41 6.48
N VAL A 88 4.18 7.55 6.97
CA VAL A 88 3.51 8.39 7.98
C VAL A 88 2.16 8.89 7.48
N ASP A 89 2.11 9.36 6.23
CA ASP A 89 0.86 9.81 5.59
C ASP A 89 -0.15 8.66 5.47
N LEU A 90 0.30 7.44 5.14
CA LEU A 90 -0.55 6.25 5.08
C LEU A 90 -1.09 5.83 6.46
N LEU A 91 -0.39 6.15 7.55
CA LEU A 91 -0.87 5.97 8.92
C LEU A 91 -1.89 7.05 9.34
N GLY A 92 -2.19 8.02 8.49
CA GLY A 92 -3.16 9.08 8.76
C GLY A 92 -2.67 10.18 9.71
N GLN A 93 -1.37 10.18 10.04
CA GLN A 93 -0.75 11.15 10.95
C GLN A 93 -0.48 12.47 10.19
N LYS A 94 -0.87 13.61 10.76
CA LYS A 94 -0.63 14.93 10.15
C LYS A 94 0.82 15.37 10.36
N GLU A 95 1.41 16.00 9.35
CA GLU A 95 2.80 16.51 9.33
C GLU A 95 3.15 17.58 10.39
N SER A 96 2.28 17.88 11.37
CA SER A 96 2.53 18.97 12.33
C SER A 96 3.72 18.72 13.25
N ASP A 97 4.22 17.49 13.29
CA ASP A 97 5.35 17.10 14.11
C ASP A 97 6.57 16.89 13.22
N ASN A 98 7.62 17.68 13.44
CA ASN A 98 8.88 17.73 12.68
C ASN A 98 9.72 16.42 12.75
N ASN A 99 9.09 15.27 12.96
CA ASN A 99 9.72 13.97 12.93
C ASN A 99 8.95 13.06 11.97
N LEU A 100 9.51 12.88 10.77
CA LEU A 100 9.11 11.86 9.79
C LEU A 100 9.50 10.45 10.28
N ASP A 101 9.29 10.18 11.56
CA ASP A 101 9.70 8.95 12.20
C ASP A 101 8.55 7.94 12.13
N VAL A 102 8.78 6.87 11.37
CA VAL A 102 7.81 5.81 11.13
C VAL A 102 7.47 5.07 12.42
N GLU A 103 8.41 4.91 13.34
CA GLU A 103 8.19 4.23 14.63
C GLU A 103 7.34 5.11 15.56
N VAL A 104 7.61 6.42 15.60
CA VAL A 104 6.76 7.37 16.35
C VAL A 104 5.33 7.36 15.80
N ALA A 105 5.15 7.44 14.48
CA ALA A 105 3.83 7.39 13.85
C ALA A 105 3.10 6.07 14.14
N ALA A 106 3.81 4.94 14.12
CA ALA A 106 3.23 3.64 14.46
C ALA A 106 2.80 3.55 15.94
N ASN A 107 3.58 4.13 16.86
CA ASN A 107 3.21 4.22 18.27
C ASN A 107 1.99 5.13 18.48
N ASN A 108 1.94 6.27 17.78
CA ASN A 108 0.78 7.17 17.83
C ASN A 108 -0.50 6.47 17.34
N PHE A 109 -0.44 5.71 16.25
CA PHE A 109 -1.57 4.93 15.76
C PHE A 109 -2.14 3.99 16.84
N ILE A 110 -1.27 3.28 17.56
CA ILE A 110 -1.70 2.35 18.63
C ILE A 110 -2.22 3.11 19.85
N LYS A 111 -1.62 4.25 20.17
CA LYS A 111 -2.12 5.13 21.22
C LYS A 111 -3.53 5.65 20.90
N GLU A 112 -3.76 6.13 19.68
CA GLU A 112 -5.08 6.61 19.23
C GLU A 112 -6.14 5.50 19.31
N TYR A 113 -5.78 4.26 18.97
CA TYR A 113 -6.65 3.11 19.19
C TYR A 113 -6.97 2.89 20.68
N ALA A 114 -5.98 2.98 21.56
CA ALA A 114 -6.19 2.83 23.00
C ALA A 114 -7.11 3.93 23.56
N ASP A 115 -6.93 5.17 23.11
CA ASP A 115 -7.79 6.31 23.46
C ASP A 115 -9.23 6.06 22.96
N PHE A 116 -9.39 5.64 21.70
CA PHE A 116 -10.69 5.25 21.13
C PHE A 116 -11.38 4.14 21.95
N LYS A 117 -10.66 3.10 22.36
CA LYS A 117 -11.19 2.00 23.18
C LYS A 117 -11.56 2.45 24.58
N SER A 118 -10.82 3.39 25.17
CA SER A 118 -11.16 3.99 26.47
C SER A 118 -12.47 4.78 26.39
N GLU A 119 -12.70 5.48 25.28
CA GLU A 119 -13.95 6.23 25.04
C GLU A 119 -15.11 5.32 24.61
N ASN A 120 -14.81 4.17 23.98
CA ASN A 120 -15.79 3.25 23.41
C ASN A 120 -15.50 1.79 23.83
N PRO A 121 -15.66 1.46 25.13
CA PRO A 121 -15.27 0.16 25.67
C PRO A 121 -16.02 -1.02 25.02
N ASP A 122 -17.29 -0.83 24.63
CA ASP A 122 -18.12 -1.88 24.04
C ASP A 122 -17.83 -2.13 22.55
N SER A 123 -17.09 -1.23 21.89
CA SER A 123 -16.77 -1.36 20.47
C SER A 123 -15.99 -2.65 20.19
N GLN A 124 -16.43 -3.41 19.19
CA GLN A 124 -15.73 -4.63 18.71
C GLN A 124 -14.69 -4.31 17.63
N GLN A 125 -14.50 -3.03 17.31
CA GLN A 125 -13.57 -2.56 16.30
C GLN A 125 -12.13 -2.73 16.77
N ILE A 126 -11.27 -3.22 15.86
CA ILE A 126 -9.85 -3.47 16.09
C ILE A 126 -9.09 -2.78 14.96
N TRP A 127 -7.98 -2.09 15.28
CA TRP A 127 -7.24 -1.32 14.27
C TRP A 127 -5.94 -2.01 13.88
N ASN A 128 -5.79 -2.33 12.59
CA ASN A 128 -4.62 -2.99 12.05
C ASN A 128 -4.07 -2.22 10.86
N PHE A 129 -2.75 -2.02 10.86
CA PHE A 129 -2.02 -1.49 9.73
C PHE A 129 -0.87 -2.43 9.35
N ARG A 130 -0.86 -2.90 8.12
CA ARG A 130 0.25 -3.71 7.58
C ARG A 130 0.76 -3.07 6.31
N LEU A 131 2.07 -2.86 6.22
CA LEU A 131 2.73 -2.38 5.02
C LEU A 131 3.93 -3.27 4.72
N LYS A 132 3.93 -3.84 3.52
CA LYS A 132 5.09 -4.49 2.95
C LYS A 132 5.55 -3.69 1.75
N SER A 133 6.86 -3.53 1.61
CA SER A 133 7.40 -2.83 0.48
C SER A 133 8.67 -3.47 -0.04
N ARG A 134 8.96 -3.17 -1.30
CA ARG A 134 10.15 -3.64 -1.99
C ARG A 134 10.57 -2.63 -3.04
N VAL A 135 11.87 -2.61 -3.33
CA VAL A 135 12.37 -1.96 -4.55
C VAL A 135 11.85 -2.76 -5.74
N SER A 136 11.05 -2.12 -6.59
CA SER A 136 10.57 -2.70 -7.85
C SER A 136 11.47 -2.37 -9.04
N TYR A 137 12.28 -1.30 -8.94
CA TYR A 137 13.25 -0.89 -9.96
C TYR A 137 14.34 -0.02 -9.34
N SER A 138 15.57 -0.14 -9.82
CA SER A 138 16.68 0.78 -9.49
C SER A 138 17.68 0.85 -10.64
N ASP A 139 18.14 2.06 -10.94
CA ASP A 139 19.33 2.35 -11.74
C ASP A 139 20.13 3.50 -11.10
N ASN A 140 21.22 3.95 -11.71
CA ASN A 140 22.10 5.00 -11.19
C ASN A 140 21.42 6.37 -10.98
N SER A 141 20.20 6.56 -11.48
CA SER A 141 19.46 7.84 -11.47
C SER A 141 18.06 7.74 -10.84
N LYS A 142 17.50 6.53 -10.71
CA LYS A 142 16.11 6.32 -10.35
C LYS A 142 15.95 5.11 -9.44
N VAL A 143 15.01 5.24 -8.51
CA VAL A 143 14.53 4.14 -7.69
C VAL A 143 13.00 4.17 -7.70
N SER A 144 12.38 2.99 -7.78
CA SER A 144 10.95 2.81 -7.61
C SER A 144 10.71 1.85 -6.46
N ILE A 145 9.88 2.28 -5.51
CA ILE A 145 9.44 1.49 -4.37
C ILE A 145 7.97 1.14 -4.58
N LEU A 146 7.64 -0.14 -4.44
CA LEU A 146 6.27 -0.62 -4.43
C LEU A 146 5.82 -0.77 -2.97
N PHE A 147 4.73 -0.09 -2.61
CA PHE A 147 4.02 -0.28 -1.34
C PHE A 147 2.81 -1.19 -1.55
N ALA A 148 2.66 -2.18 -0.68
CA ALA A 148 1.44 -2.97 -0.53
C ALA A 148 0.97 -2.83 0.92
N SER A 149 -0.18 -2.19 1.12
CA SER A 149 -0.75 -1.95 2.43
C SER A 149 -2.10 -2.64 2.62
N GLU A 150 -2.36 -3.04 3.85
CA GLU A 150 -3.65 -3.52 4.35
C GLU A 150 -3.99 -2.67 5.57
N VAL A 151 -5.13 -1.98 5.52
CA VAL A 151 -5.62 -1.12 6.61
C VAL A 151 -7.02 -1.58 6.99
N TYR A 152 -7.21 -1.82 8.28
CA TYR A 152 -8.52 -2.08 8.87
C TYR A 152 -8.61 -1.19 10.09
N SER A 153 -9.37 -0.11 10.00
CA SER A 153 -9.48 0.93 11.03
C SER A 153 -10.90 1.44 11.08
#